data_AF-H2Z6U0-F1
#
_entry.id   AF-H2Z6U0-F1
#
_cell.length_a   1.000
_cell.length_b   1.000
_cell.length_c   1.000
_cell.angle_alpha   90.00
_cell.angle_beta   90.00
_cell.angle_gamma   90.00
#
_symmetry.space_group_name_H-M   'P 1'
#
loop_
_entity.id
_entity.type
_entity.pdbx_description
1 polymer ?
#
loop_
_entity_poly.entity_id
_entity_poly.type
_entity_poly.pdbx_seq_one_letter_code
_entity_poly.pdbx_strand_id
1 'polypeptide(L)'
;MHGGLDNITLSEGACPRSSFNCSFDYPTPLCEGWTQRTSDPIHPEFVNSTENQYLQVPDHTGNGGTFATIHKRFLNIGQLVSPKIFLNESSIYCLDFWYYINGSNRVGLEVFDHHYLTYVDGNNLKWFRSVAPTWQHGLIEIGKNESS
;
A
#
# COMPACT_ATOMS: atom_id res chain seq x y z
N MET A 1 3.56 15.02 9.70
CA MET A 1 2.99 13.66 9.87
C MET A 1 3.16 12.94 8.56
N HIS A 2 3.70 11.74 8.63
CA HIS A 2 4.10 10.96 7.46
C HIS A 2 3.81 9.47 7.71
N GLY A 3 3.46 8.76 6.65
CA GLY A 3 3.35 7.30 6.64
C GLY A 3 4.15 6.74 5.48
N GLY A 4 4.61 5.50 5.62
CA GLY A 4 5.32 4.78 4.58
C GLY A 4 4.80 3.36 4.40
N LEU A 5 4.85 2.88 3.17
CA LEU A 5 4.57 1.50 2.76
C LEU A 5 5.79 0.96 2.02
N ASP A 6 6.20 -0.25 2.35
CA ASP A 6 7.36 -0.89 1.75
C ASP A 6 7.16 -2.41 1.63
N ASN A 7 7.87 -3.04 0.70
CA ASN A 7 7.92 -4.49 0.47
C ASN A 7 6.53 -5.13 0.42
N ILE A 8 5.63 -4.55 -0.38
CA ILE A 8 4.30 -5.15 -0.58
C ILE A 8 4.48 -6.41 -1.41
N THR A 9 4.08 -7.54 -0.86
CA THR A 9 4.12 -8.84 -1.51
C THR A 9 2.76 -9.50 -1.43
N LEU A 10 2.36 -10.12 -2.53
CA LEU A 10 1.21 -11.01 -2.57
C LEU A 10 1.71 -12.35 -3.08
N SER A 11 1.60 -13.37 -2.24
CA SER A 11 2.12 -14.70 -2.55
C SER A 11 1.02 -15.74 -2.46
N GLU A 12 0.74 -16.44 -3.57
CA GLU A 12 0.37 -17.87 -3.57
C GLU A 12 0.58 -18.49 -4.98
N GLY A 13 0.97 -19.77 -5.07
CA GLY A 13 1.01 -20.53 -6.33
C GLY A 13 -0.37 -21.11 -6.71
N ALA A 14 -0.70 -21.43 -7.97
CA ALA A 14 0.03 -21.17 -9.22
C ALA A 14 -0.12 -19.71 -9.70
N CYS A 15 1.03 -19.16 -10.10
CA CYS A 15 1.38 -17.74 -10.16
C CYS A 15 0.60 -16.87 -11.18
N PRO A 16 0.44 -15.56 -10.92
CA PRO A 16 -0.04 -14.60 -11.89
C PRO A 16 1.09 -14.06 -12.78
N ARG A 17 0.76 -13.76 -14.06
CA ARG A 17 1.57 -12.93 -14.97
C ARG A 17 1.39 -11.43 -14.65
N SER A 18 1.47 -11.03 -13.38
CA SER A 18 1.48 -9.63 -13.00
C SER A 18 2.47 -9.36 -11.86
N SER A 19 3.24 -8.29 -12.01
CA SER A 19 4.23 -7.74 -11.09
C SER A 19 3.55 -7.05 -9.90
N PHE A 20 2.78 -7.81 -9.11
CA PHE A 20 2.14 -7.27 -7.90
C PHE A 20 3.15 -6.84 -6.84
N ASN A 21 4.22 -7.62 -6.67
CA ASN A 21 5.21 -7.34 -5.63
C ASN A 21 5.91 -6.00 -5.89
N CYS A 22 6.01 -5.19 -4.85
CA CYS A 22 6.58 -3.86 -4.95
C CYS A 22 7.42 -3.49 -3.73
N SER A 23 8.73 -3.32 -3.95
CA SER A 23 9.65 -2.73 -2.97
C SER A 23 9.81 -1.22 -3.14
N PHE A 24 9.20 -0.62 -4.18
CA PHE A 24 9.33 0.81 -4.52
C PHE A 24 10.75 1.29 -4.83
N ASP A 25 11.73 0.39 -4.97
CA ASP A 25 13.10 0.71 -5.34
C ASP A 25 13.25 1.14 -6.81
N TYR A 26 14.33 1.89 -7.08
CA TYR A 26 14.73 2.21 -8.44
C TYR A 26 15.09 0.93 -9.24
N PRO A 27 14.84 0.92 -10.57
CA PRO A 27 14.47 2.06 -11.42
C PRO A 27 12.97 2.35 -11.52
N THR A 28 12.11 1.54 -10.90
CA THR A 28 10.66 1.62 -11.06
C THR A 28 10.00 1.89 -9.70
N PRO A 29 9.99 3.15 -9.22
CA PRO A 29 9.69 3.48 -7.83
C PRO A 29 8.22 3.34 -7.43
N LEU A 30 7.32 3.11 -8.39
CA LEU A 30 5.94 2.68 -8.13
C LEU A 30 5.69 1.24 -8.57
N CYS A 31 6.68 0.53 -9.08
CA CYS A 31 6.51 -0.79 -9.70
C CYS A 31 5.53 -0.77 -10.89
N GLU A 32 5.52 -1.83 -11.69
CA GLU A 32 4.68 -1.88 -12.87
C GLU A 32 3.22 -2.16 -12.48
N GLY A 33 2.28 -1.35 -12.99
CA GLY A 33 0.84 -1.55 -12.85
C GLY A 33 0.22 -1.01 -11.55
N TRP A 34 1.02 -0.63 -10.56
CA TRP A 34 0.54 0.15 -9.44
C TRP A 34 0.31 1.59 -9.88
N THR A 35 -0.76 2.19 -9.36
CA THR A 35 -1.14 3.57 -9.71
C THR A 35 -1.60 4.30 -8.47
N GLN A 36 -1.74 5.62 -8.58
CA GLN A 36 -2.31 6.44 -7.51
C GLN A 36 -3.64 7.02 -7.99
N ARG A 37 -4.66 6.96 -7.14
CA ARG A 37 -5.94 7.59 -7.46
C ARG A 37 -5.88 9.05 -7.02
N THR A 38 -5.68 9.95 -7.99
CA THR A 38 -5.68 11.40 -7.76
C THR A 38 -7.04 11.98 -8.19
N SER A 39 -8.03 11.95 -7.31
CA SER A 39 -9.34 12.58 -7.60
C SER A 39 -9.32 14.11 -7.45
N ASP A 40 -8.23 14.70 -6.97
CA ASP A 40 -8.13 16.13 -6.67
C ASP A 40 -6.67 16.61 -6.85
N PRO A 41 -6.44 17.75 -7.52
CA PRO A 41 -5.13 18.35 -7.76
C PRO A 41 -4.37 18.80 -6.48
N ILE A 42 -4.97 18.71 -5.29
CA ILE A 42 -4.37 19.08 -3.98
C ILE A 42 -4.08 17.83 -3.12
N HIS A 43 -4.21 16.61 -3.67
CA HIS A 43 -3.98 15.37 -2.90
C HIS A 43 -2.49 15.03 -2.77
N PRO A 44 -2.07 14.44 -1.63
CA PRO A 44 -0.70 14.00 -1.42
C PRO A 44 -0.42 12.78 -2.29
N GLU A 45 0.44 12.97 -3.28
CA GLU A 45 1.01 11.88 -4.06
C GLU A 45 1.83 11.00 -3.10
N PHE A 46 1.69 9.67 -3.22
CA PHE A 46 2.71 8.76 -2.75
C PHE A 46 3.98 9.08 -3.53
N VAL A 47 4.91 9.74 -2.88
CA VAL A 47 6.23 10.03 -3.46
C VAL A 47 7.20 8.93 -3.06
N ASN A 48 8.25 8.77 -3.85
CA ASN A 48 9.38 7.96 -3.42
C ASN A 48 10.03 8.65 -2.20
N SER A 49 10.51 7.88 -1.21
CA SER A 49 11.14 8.43 -0.01
C SER A 49 12.30 9.39 -0.30
N THR A 50 13.03 9.22 -1.41
CA THR A 50 14.12 10.12 -1.83
C THR A 50 13.65 11.52 -2.23
N GLU A 51 12.39 11.67 -2.65
CA GLU A 51 11.81 12.94 -3.08
C GLU A 51 11.34 13.81 -1.90
N ASN A 52 11.31 13.24 -0.68
CA ASN A 52 10.90 13.95 0.52
C ASN A 52 12.09 14.20 1.46
N GLN A 53 12.77 15.32 1.21
CA GLN A 53 13.92 15.81 1.98
C GLN A 53 13.70 15.98 3.50
N TYR A 54 12.46 15.92 3.98
CA TYR A 54 12.13 16.05 5.41
C TYR A 54 11.94 14.69 6.12
N LEU A 55 11.99 13.58 5.38
CA LEU A 55 11.95 12.23 5.95
C LEU A 55 13.34 11.80 6.42
N GLN A 56 13.43 11.47 7.70
CA GLN A 56 14.60 10.83 8.31
C GLN A 56 14.27 9.39 8.75
N VAL A 57 13.46 8.70 7.97
CA VAL A 57 13.09 7.31 8.21
C VAL A 57 13.85 6.44 7.21
N PRO A 58 14.72 5.52 7.66
CA PRO A 58 15.37 4.57 6.76
C PRO A 58 14.34 3.63 6.16
N ASP A 59 14.62 3.12 4.95
CA ASP A 59 13.84 2.03 4.35
C ASP A 59 13.73 0.84 5.30
N HIS A 60 12.71 0.00 5.13
CA HIS A 60 12.47 -1.11 6.05
C HIS A 60 13.68 -2.06 6.14
N THR A 61 14.36 -2.31 5.03
CA THR A 61 15.51 -3.23 4.97
C THR A 61 16.78 -2.63 5.57
N GLY A 62 16.84 -1.30 5.74
CA GLY A 62 17.98 -0.57 6.28
C GLY A 62 19.19 -0.52 5.35
N ASN A 63 19.03 -0.89 4.07
CA ASN A 63 20.13 -1.06 3.12
C ASN A 63 20.23 0.06 2.08
N GLY A 64 19.48 1.15 2.23
CA GLY A 64 19.50 2.29 1.30
C GLY A 64 18.52 2.17 0.13
N GLY A 65 17.44 1.41 0.33
CA GLY A 65 16.30 1.33 -0.58
C GLY A 65 15.34 2.50 -0.43
N THR A 66 14.19 2.41 -1.08
CA THR A 66 13.16 3.46 -1.06
C THR A 66 11.78 2.89 -0.81
N PHE A 67 10.87 3.71 -0.29
CA PHE A 67 9.51 3.30 0.05
C PHE A 67 8.49 4.33 -0.41
N ALA A 68 7.23 3.92 -0.59
CA ALA A 68 6.16 4.84 -0.92
C ALA A 68 5.74 5.63 0.32
N THR A 69 5.71 6.96 0.25
CA THR A 69 5.37 7.80 1.40
C THR A 69 4.34 8.87 1.10
N ILE A 70 3.48 9.11 2.08
CA ILE A 70 2.49 10.19 2.07
C ILE A 70 2.83 11.18 3.19
N HIS A 71 2.94 12.47 2.86
CA HIS A 71 3.18 13.54 3.84
C HIS A 71 1.97 14.49 3.95
N LYS A 72 1.54 14.79 5.18
CA LYS A 72 0.50 15.79 5.48
C LYS A 72 0.98 17.21 5.20
N ARG A 73 1.15 17.59 3.93
CA ARG A 73 1.05 19.02 3.57
C ARG A 73 -0.40 19.45 3.35
N PHE A 74 -1.29 18.50 3.02
CA PHE A 74 -2.71 18.73 2.79
C PHE A 74 -3.56 17.63 3.44
N LEU A 75 -4.78 17.98 3.88
CA LEU A 75 -5.70 17.17 4.70
C LEU A 75 -6.37 16.01 3.94
N ASN A 76 -5.65 15.34 3.05
CA ASN A 76 -6.26 14.49 2.03
C ASN A 76 -5.84 13.02 2.17
N ILE A 77 -6.75 12.15 1.75
CA ILE A 77 -6.54 10.70 1.65
C ILE A 77 -5.68 10.45 0.42
N GLY A 78 -4.53 9.81 0.56
CA GLY A 78 -3.77 9.27 -0.56
C GLY A 78 -4.16 7.81 -0.77
N GLN A 79 -4.44 7.44 -2.02
CA GLN A 79 -4.83 6.07 -2.37
C GLN A 79 -3.83 5.49 -3.35
N LEU A 80 -3.18 4.41 -2.93
CA LEU A 80 -2.33 3.57 -3.77
C LEU A 80 -3.16 2.38 -4.25
N VAL A 81 -3.23 2.18 -5.56
CA VAL A 81 -4.05 1.17 -6.22
C VAL A 81 -3.13 0.12 -6.82
N SER A 82 -3.32 -1.15 -6.43
CA SER A 82 -2.53 -2.26 -6.95
C SER A 82 -2.88 -2.57 -8.41
N PRO A 83 -2.00 -3.29 -9.14
CA PRO A 83 -2.40 -3.98 -10.35
C PRO A 83 -3.59 -4.90 -10.09
N LYS A 84 -4.33 -5.22 -11.15
CA LYS A 84 -5.41 -6.20 -11.06
C LYS A 84 -4.86 -7.56 -10.62
N ILE A 85 -5.49 -8.12 -9.59
CA ILE A 85 -5.25 -9.49 -9.12
C ILE A 85 -6.41 -10.40 -9.53
N PHE A 86 -6.09 -11.65 -9.83
CA PHE A 86 -7.09 -12.68 -10.11
C PHE A 86 -7.04 -13.69 -8.98
N LEU A 87 -8.11 -13.73 -8.19
CA LEU A 87 -8.25 -14.65 -7.06
C LEU A 87 -8.95 -15.93 -7.52
N ASN A 88 -8.36 -17.08 -7.21
CA ASN A 88 -9.01 -18.37 -7.38
C ASN A 88 -10.06 -18.59 -6.27
N GLU A 89 -11.17 -19.24 -6.60
CA GLU A 89 -12.30 -19.45 -5.66
C GLU A 89 -11.95 -20.29 -4.43
N SER A 90 -11.02 -21.22 -4.58
CA SER A 90 -10.61 -22.14 -3.51
C SER A 90 -9.30 -21.75 -2.83
N SER A 91 -8.77 -20.56 -3.09
CA SER A 91 -7.45 -20.12 -2.59
C SER A 91 -7.61 -18.96 -1.61
N ILE A 92 -6.74 -18.93 -0.61
CA ILE A 92 -6.58 -17.81 0.31
C ILE A 92 -5.18 -17.25 0.11
N TYR A 93 -5.11 -15.98 -0.27
CA TYR A 93 -3.87 -15.28 -0.52
C TYR A 93 -3.47 -14.50 0.73
N CYS A 94 -2.17 -14.35 0.96
CA CYS A 94 -1.65 -13.49 2.00
C CYS A 94 -1.03 -12.24 1.38
N LEU A 95 -1.60 -11.09 1.71
CA LEU A 95 -1.00 -9.79 1.46
C LEU A 95 -0.10 -9.43 2.64
N ASP A 96 1.19 -9.35 2.37
CA ASP A 96 2.27 -9.07 3.31
C ASP A 96 2.94 -7.75 2.93
N PHE A 97 3.12 -6.86 3.90
CA PHE A 97 3.80 -5.59 3.67
C PHE A 97 4.37 -5.02 4.96
N TRP A 98 5.25 -4.04 4.80
CA TRP A 98 5.77 -3.24 5.90
C TRP A 98 5.16 -1.85 5.87
N TYR A 99 4.77 -1.35 7.04
CA TYR A 99 4.21 -0.03 7.17
C TYR A 99 4.74 0.69 8.42
N TYR A 100 4.80 2.01 8.37
CA TYR A 100 4.94 2.82 9.57
C TYR A 100 3.98 4.01 9.49
N ILE A 101 3.53 4.48 10.65
CA ILE A 101 2.59 5.60 10.78
C ILE A 101 3.12 6.51 11.88
N ASN A 102 3.74 7.62 11.47
CA ASN A 102 4.22 8.64 12.39
C ASN A 102 3.27 9.84 12.40
N GLY A 103 2.44 9.91 13.45
CA GLY A 103 1.37 10.90 13.56
C GLY A 103 0.58 10.81 14.86
N SER A 104 -0.54 11.55 14.91
CA SER A 104 -1.59 11.37 15.90
C SER A 104 -2.49 10.16 15.55
N ASN A 105 -3.26 9.73 16.54
CA ASN A 105 -4.29 8.67 16.46
C ASN A 105 -5.42 8.90 15.44
N ARG A 106 -5.40 10.01 14.68
CA ARG A 106 -6.37 10.32 13.62
C ARG A 106 -5.89 9.91 12.22
N VAL A 107 -4.77 9.20 12.14
CA VAL A 107 -4.25 8.65 10.88
C VAL A 107 -4.09 7.16 11.00
N GLY A 108 -4.41 6.48 9.91
CA GLY A 108 -4.31 5.04 9.80
C GLY A 108 -4.07 4.65 8.35
N LEU A 109 -3.66 3.40 8.16
CA LEU A 109 -3.60 2.74 6.86
C LEU A 109 -4.84 1.86 6.72
N GLU A 110 -5.59 2.07 5.65
CA GLU A 110 -6.77 1.28 5.32
C GLU A 110 -6.50 0.45 4.06
N VAL A 111 -6.85 -0.83 4.11
CA VAL A 111 -6.78 -1.74 2.97
C VAL A 111 -8.19 -2.23 2.68
N PHE A 112 -8.64 -2.06 1.45
CA PHE A 112 -9.97 -2.42 0.99
C PHE A 112 -9.89 -3.06 -0.39
N ASP A 113 -10.90 -3.87 -0.74
CA ASP A 113 -11.02 -4.38 -2.09
C ASP A 113 -11.54 -3.29 -3.05
N HIS A 114 -11.03 -3.28 -4.28
CA HIS A 114 -11.48 -2.36 -5.31
C HIS A 114 -11.99 -3.17 -6.50
N HIS A 115 -13.30 -3.08 -6.77
CA HIS A 115 -13.92 -3.82 -7.86
C HIS A 115 -13.62 -3.16 -9.21
N TYR A 116 -12.66 -3.72 -9.94
CA TYR A 116 -12.19 -3.17 -11.22
C TYR A 116 -13.30 -2.89 -12.25
N LEU A 117 -14.33 -3.74 -12.35
CA LEU A 117 -15.39 -3.61 -13.36
C LEU A 117 -16.41 -2.52 -13.01
N THR A 118 -16.70 -2.35 -11.73
CA THR A 118 -17.74 -1.44 -11.25
C THR A 118 -17.16 -0.13 -10.72
N TYR A 119 -15.83 -0.05 -10.59
CA TYR A 119 -15.07 1.11 -10.09
C TYR A 119 -15.53 1.60 -8.71
N VAL A 120 -16.03 0.66 -7.90
CA VAL A 120 -16.51 0.89 -6.54
C VAL A 120 -15.55 0.24 -5.57
N ASP A 121 -15.29 0.95 -4.49
CA ASP A 121 -14.57 0.40 -3.34
C ASP A 121 -15.56 -0.53 -2.61
N GLY A 122 -15.15 -1.77 -2.35
CA GLY A 122 -16.01 -2.75 -1.68
C GLY A 122 -15.66 -2.85 -0.19
N ASN A 123 -15.33 -4.05 0.27
CA ASN A 123 -15.15 -4.32 1.69
C ASN A 123 -13.83 -3.74 2.22
N ASN A 124 -13.90 -3.15 3.42
CA ASN A 124 -12.74 -2.92 4.25
C ASN A 124 -12.15 -4.27 4.66
N LEU A 125 -10.94 -4.58 4.19
CA LEU A 125 -10.23 -5.81 4.53
C LEU A 125 -9.53 -5.67 5.88
N LYS A 126 -8.87 -4.52 6.11
CA LYS A 126 -8.23 -4.22 7.40
C LYS A 126 -7.94 -2.74 7.57
N TRP A 127 -7.97 -2.29 8.82
CA TRP A 127 -7.58 -0.92 9.18
C TRP A 127 -6.55 -0.90 10.32
N PHE A 128 -5.37 -0.36 10.04
CA PHE A 128 -4.28 -0.14 10.98
C PHE A 128 -4.34 1.30 11.53
N ARG A 129 -4.99 1.50 12.68
CA ARG A 129 -5.24 2.82 13.29
C ARG A 129 -4.22 3.28 14.34
N SER A 130 -3.33 2.38 14.74
CA SER A 130 -2.37 2.67 15.81
C SER A 130 -1.18 3.42 15.25
N VAL A 131 -0.76 4.47 15.98
CA VAL A 131 0.53 5.13 15.72
C VAL A 131 1.62 4.07 15.83
N ALA A 132 2.44 4.00 14.79
CA ALA A 132 3.47 3.01 14.58
C ALA A 132 4.74 3.75 14.14
N PRO A 133 5.49 4.37 15.07
CA PRO A 133 6.61 5.23 14.72
C PRO A 133 7.83 4.46 14.22
N THR A 134 7.79 3.12 14.30
CA THR A 134 8.76 2.19 13.72
C THR A 134 8.03 1.27 12.75
N TRP A 135 8.77 0.68 11.80
CA TRP A 135 8.25 -0.31 10.87
C TRP A 135 7.51 -1.44 11.59
N GLN A 136 6.32 -1.74 11.11
CA GLN A 136 5.45 -2.81 11.56
C GLN A 136 5.14 -3.72 10.39
N HIS A 137 4.96 -5.00 10.70
CA HIS A 137 4.58 -6.01 9.73
C HIS A 137 3.06 -6.08 9.62
N GLY A 138 2.55 -5.89 8.40
CA GLY A 138 1.14 -5.98 8.05
C GLY A 138 0.87 -7.29 7.31
N LEU A 139 -0.12 -8.03 7.80
CA LEU A 139 -0.63 -9.26 7.17
C LEU A 139 -2.14 -9.18 7.02
N ILE A 140 -2.64 -9.52 5.82
CA ILE A 140 -4.06 -9.57 5.49
C ILE A 140 -4.33 -10.84 4.66
N GLU A 141 -5.33 -11.61 5.07
CA GLU A 141 -5.86 -12.71 4.27
C GLU A 141 -6.84 -12.16 3.24
N ILE A 142 -6.67 -12.58 1.99
CA ILE A 142 -7.51 -12.19 0.86
C ILE A 142 -8.03 -13.48 0.21
N GLY A 143 -9.33 -13.71 0.30
CA GLY A 143 -10.02 -14.75 -0.45
C GLY A 143 -11.14 -14.14 -1.28
N LYS A 144 -11.69 -14.91 -2.23
CA LYS A 144 -13.04 -14.59 -2.71
C LYS A 144 -14.00 -14.85 -1.54
N ASN A 145 -14.50 -13.80 -0.91
CA ASN A 145 -15.63 -13.96 0.01
C ASN A 145 -16.81 -14.50 -0.80
N GLU A 146 -17.28 -15.71 -0.47
CA GLU A 146 -18.60 -16.16 -0.87
C GLU A 146 -19.64 -15.27 -0.18
N SER A 147 -20.07 -14.21 -0.84
CA SER A 147 -21.20 -13.43 -0.36
C SER A 147 -22.04 -12.92 -1.53
N SER A 148 -23.03 -13.77 -1.83
CA SER A 148 -24.39 -13.52 -2.36
C SER A 148 -24.56 -13.14 -3.83
#